data_AF-A0A645F3T6-F1
#
_entry.id   AF-A0A645F3T6-F1
#
_cell.length_a   1.000
_cell.length_b   1.000
_cell.length_c   1.000
_cell.angle_alpha   90.00
_cell.angle_beta   90.00
_cell.angle_gamma   90.00
#
_symmetry.space_group_name_H-M   'P 1'
#
loop_
_entity.id
_entity.type
_entity.pdbx_description
1 polymer ?
#
loop_
_entity_poly.entity_id
_entity_poly.type
_entity_poly.pdbx_seq_one_letter_code
_entity_poly.pdbx_strand_id
1 'polypeptide(L)'
;MYENENNLIVVGTTSMRTVESLYYLGKKILLQPDIQPEELVVFQWEPYGEENPVSPKLALKSIIDYLIRNNADQLLAFTQVMIVPGYTFHYPQALITNFHQPQSTLLLLIASGIGKYWRDVYDYALQNDYRFLSYGDSSLLWLTANQAI
;
A
#
# COMPACT_ATOMS: atom_id res chain seq x y z
N MET A 1 -10.29 3.71 9.41
CA MET A 1 -10.03 2.46 8.67
C MET A 1 -10.63 1.24 9.35
N TYR A 2 -10.39 0.98 10.64
CA TYR A 2 -10.88 -0.23 11.33
C TYR A 2 -12.41 -0.44 11.28
N GLU A 3 -13.18 0.62 11.54
CA GLU A 3 -14.66 0.63 11.48
C GLU A 3 -15.21 1.07 10.11
N ASN A 4 -14.35 1.39 9.14
CA ASN A 4 -14.81 1.92 7.87
C ASN A 4 -15.19 0.78 6.92
N GLU A 5 -16.47 0.70 6.56
CA GLU A 5 -17.00 -0.27 5.59
C GLU A 5 -17.04 0.28 4.15
N ASN A 6 -16.75 1.57 3.95
CA ASN A 6 -16.72 2.19 2.63
C ASN A 6 -15.39 1.95 1.92
N ASN A 7 -15.39 2.16 0.59
CA ASN A 7 -14.17 2.16 -0.21
C ASN A 7 -13.14 3.18 0.32
N LEU A 8 -11.91 2.71 0.53
CA LEU A 8 -10.74 3.51 0.82
C LEU A 8 -10.02 3.86 -0.48
N ILE A 9 -10.03 5.15 -0.81
CA ILE A 9 -9.27 5.71 -1.93
C ILE A 9 -8.04 6.42 -1.37
N VAL A 10 -6.86 6.01 -1.80
CA VAL A 10 -5.61 6.60 -1.34
C VAL A 10 -5.10 7.62 -2.35
N VAL A 11 -4.61 8.76 -1.86
CA VAL A 11 -4.03 9.83 -2.69
C VAL A 11 -2.52 9.85 -2.52
N GLY A 12 -1.81 9.56 -3.59
CA GLY A 12 -0.35 9.51 -3.65
C GLY A 12 0.25 8.14 -3.33
N THR A 13 1.33 7.81 -4.02
CA THR A 13 2.06 6.53 -3.86
C THR A 13 2.78 6.40 -2.53
N THR A 14 3.17 7.50 -1.89
CA THR A 14 3.72 7.49 -0.53
C THR A 14 2.63 7.09 0.47
N SER A 15 1.46 7.71 0.41
CA SER A 15 0.30 7.34 1.23
C SER A 15 -0.10 5.88 1.00
N MET A 16 -0.03 5.40 -0.24
CA MET A 16 -0.31 3.99 -0.58
C MET A 16 0.61 3.04 0.21
N ARG A 17 1.92 3.30 0.18
CA ARG A 17 2.90 2.51 0.93
C ARG A 17 2.69 2.61 2.43
N THR A 18 2.36 3.79 2.95
CA THR A 18 2.05 3.97 4.38
C THR A 18 0.83 3.15 4.81
N VAL A 19 -0.27 3.23 4.05
CA VAL A 19 -1.52 2.51 4.36
C VAL A 19 -1.32 1.01 4.30
N GLU A 20 -0.68 0.49 3.24
CA GLU A 20 -0.39 -0.93 3.13
C GLU A 20 0.61 -1.43 4.19
N SER A 21 1.55 -0.58 4.62
CA SER A 21 2.48 -0.94 5.71
C SER A 21 1.77 -1.24 7.04
N LEU A 22 0.57 -0.68 7.27
CA LEU A 22 -0.20 -0.97 8.49
C LEU A 22 -0.52 -2.46 8.64
N TYR A 23 -0.69 -3.19 7.53
CA TYR A 23 -0.96 -4.62 7.58
C TYR A 23 0.23 -5.37 8.19
N TYR A 24 1.43 -5.13 7.68
CA TYR A 24 2.66 -5.77 8.15
C TYR A 24 3.02 -5.35 9.57
N LEU A 25 2.88 -4.06 9.91
CA LEU A 25 3.08 -3.56 11.27
C LEU A 25 2.11 -4.23 12.25
N GLY A 26 0.83 -4.29 11.91
CA GLY A 26 -0.19 -4.95 12.71
C GLY A 26 0.07 -6.45 12.87
N LYS A 27 0.50 -7.12 11.80
CA LYS A 27 0.91 -8.53 11.84
C LYS A 27 2.09 -8.74 12.78
N LYS A 28 3.14 -7.90 12.72
CA LYS A 28 4.29 -7.98 13.64
C LYS A 28 3.85 -7.82 15.09
N ILE A 29 3.07 -6.79 15.39
CA ILE A 29 2.53 -6.53 16.73
C ILE A 29 1.70 -7.70 17.24
N LEU A 30 0.91 -8.33 16.36
CA LEU A 30 0.09 -9.49 16.71
C LEU A 30 0.94 -10.71 17.05
N LEU A 31 1.99 -10.97 16.26
CA LEU A 31 2.87 -12.14 16.43
C LEU A 31 3.93 -11.92 17.53
N GLN A 32 4.25 -10.67 17.85
CA GLN A 32 5.26 -10.27 18.83
C GLN A 32 4.65 -9.21 19.76
N PRO A 33 3.89 -9.61 20.81
CA PRO A 33 3.20 -8.67 21.69
C PRO A 33 4.09 -7.68 22.44
N ASP A 34 5.37 -8.02 22.63
CA ASP A 34 6.40 -7.26 23.34
C ASP A 34 7.35 -6.50 22.39
N ILE A 35 6.98 -6.37 21.10
CA ILE A 35 7.78 -5.66 20.10
C ILE A 35 8.09 -4.22 20.54
N GLN A 36 9.35 -3.82 20.42
CA GLN A 36 9.77 -2.47 20.77
C GLN A 36 9.42 -1.48 19.66
N PRO A 37 9.17 -0.19 19.98
CA PRO A 37 8.87 0.82 18.96
C PRO A 37 9.90 0.92 17.84
N GLU A 38 11.18 0.73 18.14
CA GLU A 38 12.28 0.80 17.17
C GLU A 38 12.29 -0.38 16.19
N GLU A 39 11.61 -1.48 16.54
CA GLU A 39 11.48 -2.69 15.72
C GLU A 39 10.27 -2.61 14.77
N LEU A 40 9.43 -1.57 14.89
CA LEU A 40 8.31 -1.29 13.99
C LEU A 40 8.81 -0.75 12.65
N VAL A 41 9.43 -1.66 11.89
CA VAL A 41 9.99 -1.40 10.56
C VAL A 41 9.42 -2.39 9.57
N VAL A 42 8.88 -1.92 8.44
CA VAL A 42 8.52 -2.78 7.31
C VAL A 42 9.66 -2.76 6.29
N PHE A 43 10.30 -3.92 6.09
CA PHE A 43 11.42 -4.03 5.15
C PHE A 43 10.94 -4.12 3.70
N GLN A 44 11.84 -3.78 2.78
CA GLN A 44 11.56 -3.64 1.35
C GLN A 44 10.84 -4.84 0.72
N TRP A 45 11.28 -6.06 1.02
CA TRP A 45 10.78 -7.29 0.41
C TRP A 45 9.94 -8.16 1.36
N GLU A 46 9.65 -7.64 2.55
CA GLU A 46 8.87 -8.34 3.57
C GLU A 46 7.52 -8.88 3.05
N PRO A 47 6.77 -8.17 2.17
CA PRO A 47 5.53 -8.67 1.59
C PRO A 47 5.62 -10.01 0.85
N TYR A 48 6.79 -10.35 0.32
CA TYR A 48 6.98 -11.48 -0.59
C TYR A 48 7.48 -12.74 0.11
N GLY A 49 7.83 -12.63 1.39
CA GLY A 49 8.21 -13.75 2.25
C GLY A 49 7.10 -14.18 3.21
N GLU A 50 5.84 -13.82 2.93
CA GLU A 50 4.75 -14.04 3.88
C GLU A 50 4.46 -15.52 4.15
N GLU A 51 4.70 -15.92 5.40
CA GLU A 51 4.11 -17.10 6.01
C GLU A 51 2.97 -16.66 6.96
N ASN A 52 1.94 -17.49 7.11
CA ASN A 52 0.82 -17.28 8.05
C ASN A 52 0.08 -15.94 7.86
N PRO A 53 -0.72 -15.78 6.79
CA PRO A 53 -1.51 -14.56 6.57
C PRO A 53 -2.53 -14.36 7.69
N VAL A 54 -2.77 -13.09 8.04
CA VAL A 54 -3.77 -12.69 9.05
C VAL A 54 -4.86 -11.86 8.39
N SER A 55 -6.03 -11.71 9.01
CA SER A 55 -7.05 -10.85 8.43
C SER A 55 -6.60 -9.37 8.50
N PRO A 56 -6.83 -8.55 7.45
CA PRO A 56 -6.49 -7.13 7.48
C PRO A 56 -7.12 -6.38 8.65
N LYS A 57 -8.35 -6.76 9.04
CA LYS A 57 -9.06 -6.19 10.19
C LYS A 57 -8.37 -6.55 11.52
N LEU A 58 -7.87 -7.78 11.67
CA LEU A 58 -7.13 -8.20 12.85
C LEU A 58 -5.78 -7.46 12.96
N ALA A 59 -5.08 -7.26 11.85
CA ALA A 59 -3.85 -6.45 11.82
C ALA A 59 -4.11 -4.99 12.25
N LEU A 60 -5.20 -4.36 11.81
CA LEU A 60 -5.56 -3.03 12.30
C LEU A 60 -5.92 -3.04 13.80
N LYS A 61 -6.61 -4.08 14.27
CA LYS A 61 -6.97 -4.22 15.68
C LYS A 61 -5.75 -4.35 16.58
N SER A 62 -4.74 -5.12 16.18
CA SER A 62 -3.53 -5.29 16.98
C SER A 62 -2.76 -3.98 17.12
N ILE A 63 -2.75 -3.11 16.09
CA ILE A 63 -2.20 -1.75 16.20
C ILE A 63 -2.96 -0.93 17.24
N ILE A 64 -4.30 -0.95 17.21
CA ILE A 64 -5.13 -0.24 18.19
C ILE A 64 -4.83 -0.74 19.61
N ASP A 65 -4.75 -2.06 19.79
CA ASP A 65 -4.46 -2.67 21.09
C ASP A 65 -3.05 -2.36 21.57
N TYR A 66 -2.08 -2.26 20.66
CA TYR A 66 -0.73 -1.80 20.98
C TYR A 66 -0.71 -0.35 21.46
N LEU A 67 -1.42 0.55 20.77
CA LEU A 67 -1.50 1.97 21.15
C LEU A 67 -2.15 2.14 22.54
N ILE A 68 -3.24 1.42 22.80
CA ILE A 68 -3.91 1.42 24.11
C ILE A 68 -2.98 0.90 25.21
N ARG A 69 -2.32 -0.25 24.99
CA ARG A 69 -1.39 -0.84 25.98
C ARG A 69 -0.22 0.07 26.32
N ASN A 70 0.27 0.83 25.34
CA ASN A 70 1.40 1.74 25.51
C ASN A 70 1.00 3.17 25.87
N ASN A 71 -0.30 3.44 26.07
CA ASN A 71 -0.83 4.79 26.32
C ASN A 71 -0.32 5.82 25.29
N ALA A 72 -0.37 5.44 24.00
CA ALA A 72 0.14 6.24 22.89
C ALA A 72 -1.00 6.63 21.94
N ASP A 73 -1.00 7.89 21.49
CA ASP A 73 -1.99 8.40 20.54
C ASP A 73 -1.54 8.27 19.07
N GLN A 74 -0.27 7.90 18.85
CA GLN A 74 0.34 7.84 17.52
C GLN A 74 1.20 6.59 17.38
N LEU A 75 1.15 5.99 16.19
CA LEU A 75 2.05 4.93 15.78
C LEU A 75 3.27 5.54 15.09
N LEU A 76 4.45 5.39 15.69
CA LEU A 76 5.73 5.71 15.06
C LEU A 76 6.33 4.43 14.48
N ALA A 77 6.63 4.45 13.18
CA ALA A 77 7.16 3.30 12.46
C ALA A 77 7.92 3.74 11.21
N PHE A 78 8.78 2.85 10.70
CA PHE A 78 9.49 3.04 9.44
C PHE A 78 8.98 2.07 8.38
N THR A 79 9.02 2.49 7.12
CA THR A 79 8.70 1.60 6.00
C THR A 79 9.64 1.85 4.83
N GLN A 80 10.10 0.74 4.26
CA GLN A 80 10.85 0.69 3.01
C GLN A 80 10.10 -0.14 1.97
N VAL A 81 8.84 -0.49 2.25
CA VAL A 81 8.07 -1.49 1.49
C VAL A 81 8.11 -1.19 -0.01
N MET A 82 8.45 -2.22 -0.78
CA MET A 82 8.31 -2.19 -2.23
C MET A 82 7.01 -2.87 -2.63
N ILE A 83 6.25 -2.18 -3.48
CA ILE A 83 5.04 -2.72 -4.09
C ILE A 83 5.36 -2.91 -5.57
N VAL A 84 5.52 -4.16 -5.97
CA VAL A 84 5.80 -4.61 -7.34
C VAL A 84 4.83 -5.71 -7.75
N PRO A 85 4.66 -5.99 -9.06
CA PRO A 85 3.72 -7.00 -9.54
C PRO A 85 3.79 -8.33 -8.77
N GLY A 86 2.62 -8.86 -8.40
CA GLY A 86 2.49 -10.00 -7.48
C GLY A 86 2.17 -9.60 -6.03
N TYR A 87 2.12 -8.31 -5.72
CA TYR A 87 1.70 -7.81 -4.41
C TYR A 87 0.21 -8.02 -4.14
N THR A 88 -0.14 -8.42 -2.93
CA THR A 88 -1.52 -8.48 -2.43
C THR A 88 -1.86 -7.19 -1.69
N PHE A 89 -2.87 -6.46 -2.15
CA PHE A 89 -3.37 -5.26 -1.47
C PHE A 89 -4.35 -5.61 -0.35
N HIS A 90 -4.21 -4.95 0.80
CA HIS A 90 -4.96 -5.29 2.01
C HIS A 90 -6.08 -4.30 2.33
N TYR A 91 -5.92 -3.01 2.00
CA TYR A 91 -6.88 -1.99 2.43
C TYR A 91 -7.49 -1.14 1.30
N PRO A 92 -6.73 -0.48 0.42
CA PRO A 92 -7.28 0.46 -0.56
C PRO A 92 -8.00 -0.27 -1.69
N GLN A 93 -9.06 0.36 -2.21
CA GLN A 93 -9.75 -0.08 -3.43
C GLN A 93 -9.33 0.74 -4.65
N ALA A 94 -8.77 1.94 -4.44
CA ALA A 94 -8.29 2.79 -5.52
C ALA A 94 -7.11 3.68 -5.10
N LEU A 95 -6.36 4.12 -6.10
CA LEU A 95 -5.25 5.06 -5.98
C LEU A 95 -5.49 6.26 -6.89
N ILE A 96 -5.33 7.47 -6.35
CA ILE A 96 -5.16 8.69 -7.13
C ILE A 96 -3.67 9.04 -7.15
N THR A 97 -3.09 9.16 -8.33
CA THR A 97 -1.66 9.51 -8.50
C THR A 97 -1.39 10.16 -9.85
N ASN A 98 -0.30 10.92 -9.94
CA ASN A 98 0.22 11.42 -11.22
C ASN A 98 0.72 10.28 -12.11
N PHE A 99 0.90 10.58 -13.39
CA PHE A 99 1.62 9.73 -14.33
C PHE A 99 3.14 9.80 -14.09
N HIS A 100 3.75 8.63 -13.87
CA HIS A 100 5.19 8.52 -13.56
C HIS A 100 6.04 8.18 -14.79
N GLN A 101 7.34 8.44 -14.73
CA GLN A 101 8.25 8.06 -15.82
C GLN A 101 8.24 6.54 -16.08
N PRO A 102 8.32 6.10 -17.36
CA PRO A 102 8.63 4.71 -17.70
C PRO A 102 9.87 4.20 -16.96
N GLN A 103 9.86 2.92 -16.57
CA GLN A 103 10.96 2.26 -15.83
C GLN A 103 11.22 2.77 -14.41
N SER A 104 10.29 3.54 -13.82
CA SER A 104 10.37 3.95 -12.40
C SER A 104 9.81 2.87 -11.46
N THR A 105 10.26 2.88 -10.20
CA THR A 105 9.67 2.03 -9.15
C THR A 105 8.19 2.37 -8.87
N LEU A 106 7.78 3.61 -9.12
CA LEU A 106 6.38 4.02 -9.01
C LEU A 106 5.49 3.39 -10.08
N LEU A 107 6.04 3.17 -11.28
CA LEU A 107 5.34 2.41 -12.31
C LEU A 107 5.11 0.96 -11.89
N LEU A 108 6.04 0.34 -11.15
CA LEU A 108 5.87 -1.02 -10.62
C LEU A 108 4.70 -1.09 -9.63
N LEU A 109 4.53 -0.08 -8.77
CA LEU A 109 3.39 0.02 -7.86
C LEU A 109 2.07 0.10 -8.64
N ILE A 110 2.02 0.96 -9.67
CA ILE A 110 0.82 1.06 -10.53
C ILE A 110 0.56 -0.28 -11.23
N ALA A 111 1.58 -0.87 -11.84
CA ALA A 111 1.48 -2.17 -12.51
C ALA A 111 1.01 -3.28 -11.57
N SER A 112 1.39 -3.24 -10.31
CA SER A 112 0.88 -4.16 -9.30
C SER A 112 -0.60 -3.92 -8.99
N GLY A 113 -1.03 -2.66 -8.94
CA GLY A 113 -2.39 -2.27 -8.58
C GLY A 113 -3.44 -2.60 -9.64
N ILE A 114 -3.14 -2.32 -10.91
CA ILE A 114 -4.10 -2.48 -12.02
C ILE A 114 -3.72 -3.62 -12.98
N GLY A 115 -2.71 -4.41 -12.64
CA GLY A 115 -2.28 -5.56 -13.43
C GLY A 115 -1.93 -5.19 -14.86
N LYS A 116 -2.31 -6.04 -15.82
CA LYS A 116 -1.95 -5.89 -17.25
C LYS A 116 -2.39 -4.57 -17.89
N TYR A 117 -3.40 -3.89 -17.33
CA TYR A 117 -3.98 -2.66 -17.88
C TYR A 117 -3.09 -1.42 -17.73
N TRP A 118 -1.99 -1.51 -16.96
CA TRP A 118 -1.11 -0.35 -16.79
C TRP A 118 -0.53 0.16 -18.11
N ARG A 119 -0.25 -0.73 -19.07
CA ARG A 119 0.26 -0.33 -20.39
C ARG A 119 -0.78 0.45 -21.16
N ASP A 120 -2.00 -0.05 -21.23
CA ASP A 120 -3.10 0.61 -21.95
C ASP A 120 -3.37 2.03 -21.42
N VAL A 121 -3.34 2.20 -20.09
CA VAL A 121 -3.51 3.51 -19.43
C VAL A 121 -2.39 4.47 -19.82
N TYR A 122 -1.15 3.99 -19.83
CA TYR A 122 0.03 4.81 -20.12
C TYR A 122 0.17 5.12 -21.62
N ASP A 123 -0.10 4.15 -22.48
CA ASP A 123 -0.11 4.33 -23.93
C ASP A 123 -1.18 5.34 -24.34
N TYR A 124 -2.37 5.28 -23.73
CA TYR A 124 -3.42 6.28 -23.92
C TYR A 124 -2.94 7.68 -23.50
N ALA A 125 -2.34 7.81 -22.31
CA ALA A 125 -1.84 9.09 -21.82
C ALA A 125 -0.78 9.69 -22.76
N LEU A 126 0.16 8.88 -23.24
CA LEU A 126 1.19 9.29 -24.19
C LEU A 126 0.62 9.71 -25.55
N GLN A 127 -0.40 9.01 -26.06
CA GLN A 127 -1.03 9.32 -27.33
C GLN A 127 -1.95 10.56 -27.29
N ASN A 128 -2.35 11.01 -26.09
CA ASN A 128 -3.28 12.12 -25.88
C ASN A 128 -2.63 13.31 -25.18
N ASP A 129 -1.31 13.47 -25.29
CA ASP A 129 -0.55 14.63 -24.79
C ASP A 129 -0.74 14.91 -23.28
N TYR A 130 -0.97 13.87 -22.47
CA TYR A 130 -1.00 14.02 -21.02
C TYR A 130 0.37 14.47 -20.51
N ARG A 131 0.35 15.34 -19.50
CA ARG A 131 1.56 15.82 -18.84
C ARG A 131 1.97 14.81 -17.77
N PHE A 132 3.23 14.42 -17.75
CA PHE A 132 3.77 13.45 -16.78
C PHE A 132 4.48 14.17 -15.62
N LEU A 133 4.85 13.39 -14.59
CA LEU A 133 5.64 13.80 -13.42
C LEU A 133 4.88 14.67 -12.41
N SER A 134 5.62 15.32 -11.51
CA SER A 134 5.09 15.97 -10.29
C SER A 134 4.04 17.05 -10.53
N TYR A 135 4.12 17.74 -11.66
CA TYR A 135 3.19 18.82 -12.04
C TYR A 135 2.32 18.44 -13.25
N GLY A 136 2.32 17.17 -13.60
CA GLY A 136 1.53 16.62 -14.69
C GLY A 136 0.08 16.37 -14.29
N ASP A 137 -0.60 15.62 -15.15
CA ASP A 137 -1.97 15.18 -14.93
C ASP A 137 -2.02 14.00 -13.96
N SER A 138 -3.21 13.78 -13.39
CA SER A 138 -3.46 12.70 -12.44
C SER A 138 -4.35 11.61 -13.05
N SER A 139 -4.30 10.44 -12.41
CA SER A 139 -5.08 9.26 -12.74
C SER A 139 -5.85 8.79 -11.50
N LEU A 140 -7.06 8.28 -11.71
CA LEU A 140 -7.79 7.48 -10.71
C LEU A 140 -7.74 6.03 -11.18
N LEU A 141 -7.15 5.17 -10.35
CA LEU A 141 -6.87 3.78 -10.67
C LEU A 141 -7.60 2.89 -9.67
N TRP A 142 -8.62 2.19 -10.14
CA TRP A 142 -9.28 1.15 -9.35
C TRP A 142 -8.42 -0.11 -9.34
N LEU A 143 -8.06 -0.57 -8.14
CA LEU A 143 -7.18 -1.73 -8.00
C LEU A 143 -7.95 -2.99 -8.40
N THR A 144 -7.33 -3.81 -9.24
CA THR A 144 -7.91 -5.09 -9.66
C THR A 144 -7.71 -6.08 -8.52
N ALA A 145 -8.68 -6.18 -7.62
CA ALA A 145 -8.65 -7.15 -6.54
C ALA A 145 -8.44 -8.57 -7.10
N ASN A 146 -7.36 -9.25 -6.69
CA ASN A 146 -7.11 -10.69 -6.88
C ASN A 146 -7.57 -11.28 -8.22
N GLN A 147 -7.30 -10.63 -9.36
CA GLN A 147 -7.30 -11.36 -10.62
C GLN A 147 -5.92 -11.98 -10.78
N ALA A 148 -5.81 -13.21 -10.28
CA ALA A 148 -4.78 -14.15 -10.73
C ALA A 148 -4.67 -14.04 -12.26
N ILE A 149 -3.43 -13.91 -12.74
CA ILE A 149 -3.10 -14.00 -14.16
C ILE A 149 -3.55 -15.37 -14.67
#